data_AF-A0A8I6Z8Z0-F1
#
_entry.id   AF-A0A8I6Z8Z0-F1
#
_cell.length_a   1.000
_cell.length_b   1.000
_cell.length_c   1.000
_cell.angle_alpha   90.00
_cell.angle_beta   90.00
_cell.angle_gamma   90.00
#
_symmetry.space_group_name_H-M   'P 1'
#
loop_
_entity.id
_entity.type
_entity.pdbx_description
1 polymer ?
#
loop_
_entity_poly.entity_id
_entity_poly.type
_entity_poly.pdbx_seq_one_letter_code
_entity_poly.pdbx_strand_id
1 'polypeptide(L)'
;MNEGFLLIVLKDLLSRRPDLRLILISATLNAELFSSYFGGVPTIHIPGFTYSVRAHFLEDILERTDYKMTTSNQLDDYCQDKVWKTPRQLLPRKRKNQITTLVEDALQNSNFETYGSRTRDSLAN
;
A
#
# COMPACT_ATOMS: atom_id res chain seq x y z
N MET A 1 -16.09 15.42 0.48
CA MET A 1 -16.70 14.97 1.76
C MET A 1 -16.16 13.59 2.04
N ASN A 2 -15.76 13.33 3.29
CA ASN A 2 -15.13 12.07 3.67
C ASN A 2 -16.21 11.10 4.18
N GLU A 3 -16.26 9.87 3.66
CA GLU A 3 -17.27 8.84 3.98
C GLU A 3 -17.38 8.59 5.49
N GLY A 4 -16.26 8.68 6.22
CA GLY A 4 -16.23 8.55 7.68
C GLY A 4 -17.08 9.59 8.42
N PHE A 5 -17.16 10.83 7.93
CA PHE A 5 -17.97 11.87 8.56
C PHE A 5 -19.47 11.57 8.45
N LEU A 6 -19.91 11.06 7.30
CA LEU A 6 -21.31 10.71 7.06
C LEU A 6 -21.76 9.57 7.99
N LEU A 7 -20.90 8.57 8.22
CA LEU A 7 -21.21 7.45 9.12
C LEU A 7 -21.42 7.89 10.57
N ILE A 8 -20.66 8.89 11.03
CA ILE A 8 -20.84 9.49 12.36
C ILE A 8 -22.23 10.13 12.46
N VAL A 9 -22.58 10.98 11.50
CA VAL A 9 -23.88 11.65 11.48
C VAL A 9 -25.04 10.65 11.36
N LEU A 10 -24.89 9.60 10.56
CA LEU A 10 -25.90 8.55 10.41
C LEU A 10 -26.11 7.76 11.69
N LYS A 11 -25.04 7.46 12.44
CA LYS A 11 -25.15 6.79 13.75
C LYS A 11 -25.97 7.62 14.73
N ASP A 12 -25.73 8.93 14.79
CA ASP A 12 -26.50 9.84 15.64
C ASP A 12 -27.96 9.95 15.19
N LEU A 13 -28.20 9.93 13.86
CA LEU A 13 -29.54 10.03 13.29
C LEU A 13 -30.38 8.76 13.53
N LEU A 14 -29.78 7.57 13.44
CA LEU A 14 -30.45 6.29 13.71
C LEU A 14 -31.02 6.24 15.13
N SER A 15 -30.31 6.83 16.10
CA SER A 15 -30.79 6.91 17.49
C SER A 15 -32.03 7.81 17.65
N ARG A 16 -32.22 8.78 16.75
CA ARG A 16 -33.33 9.75 16.78
C ARG A 16 -34.50 9.35 15.89
N ARG A 17 -34.25 8.56 14.84
CA ARG A 17 -35.24 8.10 13.85
C ARG A 17 -35.29 6.58 13.84
N PRO A 18 -36.16 5.95 14.65
CA PRO A 18 -36.30 4.48 14.67
C PRO A 18 -36.92 3.91 13.38
N ASP A 19 -37.51 4.76 12.54
CA ASP A 19 -38.04 4.40 11.22
C ASP A 19 -36.94 4.29 10.13
N LEU A 20 -35.76 4.85 10.38
CA LEU A 20 -34.66 4.86 9.42
C LEU A 20 -33.96 3.50 9.40
N ARG A 21 -33.83 2.92 8.20
CA ARG A 21 -33.08 1.67 7.97
C ARG A 21 -31.79 1.99 7.21
N LEU A 22 -30.65 1.60 7.77
CA LEU A 22 -29.34 1.75 7.15
C LEU A 22 -28.81 0.40 6.68
N ILE A 23 -28.39 0.31 5.42
CA ILE A 23 -27.69 -0.85 4.84
C ILE A 23 -26.34 -0.36 4.35
N LEU A 24 -25.26 -0.94 4.88
CA LEU A 24 -23.89 -0.65 4.46
C LEU A 24 -23.40 -1.77 3.56
N ILE A 25 -22.93 -1.42 2.36
CA ILE A 25 -22.40 -2.36 1.37
C ILE A 25 -20.95 -1.98 1.12
N SER A 26 -20.07 -2.99 1.12
CA SER A 26 -18.66 -2.78 0.85
C SER A 26 -18.05 -4.00 0.16
N ALA A 27 -17.03 -3.77 -0.69
CA ALA A 27 -16.41 -4.82 -1.48
C ALA A 27 -15.12 -5.39 -0.84
N THR A 28 -14.37 -4.56 -0.11
CA THR A 28 -13.02 -4.90 0.39
C THR A 28 -12.83 -4.59 1.88
N LEU A 29 -13.88 -4.13 2.55
CA LEU A 29 -13.79 -3.48 3.84
C LEU A 29 -14.15 -4.45 4.97
N ASN A 30 -13.52 -4.26 6.13
CA ASN A 30 -13.67 -5.14 7.27
C ASN A 30 -15.08 -5.01 7.92
N ALA A 31 -15.96 -5.96 7.62
CA ALA A 31 -17.32 -5.99 8.14
C ALA A 31 -17.40 -6.00 9.68
N GLU A 32 -16.42 -6.57 10.38
CA GLU A 32 -16.39 -6.63 11.85
C GLU A 32 -16.14 -5.25 12.48
N LEU A 33 -15.28 -4.44 11.86
CA LEU A 33 -15.03 -3.06 12.30
C LEU A 33 -16.32 -2.24 12.26
N PHE A 34 -17.13 -2.42 11.22
CA PHE A 34 -18.40 -1.71 11.07
C PHE A 34 -19.48 -2.29 11.98
N SER A 35 -19.53 -3.61 12.13
CA SER A 35 -20.42 -4.26 13.08
C SER A 35 -20.21 -3.71 14.49
N SER A 36 -18.97 -3.69 14.97
CA SER A 36 -18.62 -3.16 16.30
C SER A 36 -18.94 -1.67 16.44
N TYR A 37 -18.69 -0.85 15.41
CA TYR A 37 -19.00 0.59 15.44
C TYR A 37 -20.50 0.89 15.64
N PHE A 38 -21.38 0.08 15.04
CA PHE A 38 -22.84 0.18 15.17
C PHE A 38 -23.42 -0.67 16.32
N GLY A 39 -22.59 -1.21 17.21
CA GLY A 39 -23.04 -1.93 18.41
C GLY A 39 -23.28 -3.44 18.21
N GLY A 40 -22.49 -4.08 17.35
CA GLY A 40 -22.56 -5.53 17.10
C GLY A 40 -23.67 -5.94 16.14
N VAL A 41 -23.95 -5.12 15.12
CA VAL A 41 -25.00 -5.41 14.12
C VAL A 41 -24.66 -6.65 13.29
N PRO A 42 -25.65 -7.42 12.83
CA PRO A 42 -25.42 -8.60 12.01
C PRO A 42 -24.73 -8.26 10.69
N THR A 43 -23.79 -9.11 10.29
CA THR A 43 -23.07 -9.01 9.01
C THR A 43 -23.49 -10.14 8.09
N ILE A 44 -23.56 -9.84 6.78
CA ILE A 44 -23.88 -10.83 5.74
C ILE A 44 -22.75 -10.80 4.72
N HIS A 45 -22.12 -11.96 4.50
CA HIS A 45 -21.10 -12.11 3.47
C HIS A 45 -21.73 -12.74 2.22
N ILE A 46 -21.73 -11.99 1.12
CA ILE A 46 -22.18 -12.49 -0.17
C ILE A 46 -20.94 -13.05 -0.89
N PRO A 47 -20.87 -14.37 -1.15
CA PRO A 47 -19.72 -14.94 -1.86
C PRO A 47 -19.66 -14.37 -3.28
N GLY A 48 -18.52 -13.77 -3.61
CA GLY A 48 -18.23 -13.34 -4.98
C GLY A 48 -17.85 -14.52 -5.86
N PHE A 49 -18.13 -14.40 -7.16
CA PHE A 49 -17.57 -15.30 -8.16
C PHE A 49 -16.37 -14.62 -8.83
N THR A 50 -15.21 -15.26 -8.79
CA THR A 50 -14.00 -14.78 -9.46
C THR A 50 -13.39 -15.90 -10.28
N TYR A 51 -12.73 -15.53 -11.37
CA TYR A 51 -11.89 -16.45 -12.14
C TYR A 51 -10.48 -16.47 -11.55
N SER A 52 -9.74 -17.56 -11.75
CA SER A 52 -8.35 -17.66 -11.33
C SER A 52 -7.51 -16.61 -12.09
N VAL A 53 -7.00 -15.61 -11.37
CA VAL A 53 -6.06 -14.62 -11.90
C VAL A 53 -4.69 -14.90 -11.31
N ARG A 54 -3.64 -14.91 -12.15
CA ARG A 54 -2.26 -15.01 -11.69
C ARG A 54 -1.76 -13.62 -11.28
N ALA A 55 -1.26 -13.50 -10.05
CA ALA A 55 -0.53 -12.33 -9.61
C ALA A 55 0.92 -12.41 -10.11
N HIS A 56 1.46 -11.28 -10.55
CA HIS A 56 2.87 -11.13 -10.92
C HIS A 56 3.46 -9.99 -10.12
N PHE A 57 4.52 -10.28 -9.39
CA PHE A 57 5.31 -9.30 -8.67
C PHE A 57 6.37 -8.69 -9.60
N LEU A 58 7.11 -7.69 -9.12
CA LEU A 58 8.04 -6.93 -9.96
C LEU A 58 9.08 -7.84 -10.62
N GLU A 59 9.63 -8.77 -9.84
CA GLU A 59 10.59 -9.79 -10.26
C GLU A 59 10.06 -10.68 -11.39
N ASP A 60 8.78 -11.08 -11.33
CA ASP A 60 8.12 -11.86 -12.40
C ASP A 60 8.05 -11.06 -13.70
N ILE A 61 7.76 -9.75 -13.60
CA ILE A 61 7.63 -8.87 -14.76
C ILE A 61 9.01 -8.63 -15.38
N LEU A 62 10.03 -8.36 -14.57
CA LEU A 62 11.41 -8.17 -15.04
C LEU A 62 11.92 -9.41 -15.79
N GLU A 63 11.66 -10.60 -15.27
CA GLU A 63 12.05 -11.85 -15.92
C GLU A 63 11.29 -12.09 -17.23
N ARG A 64 9.99 -11.80 -17.27
CA ARG A 64 9.16 -12.06 -18.47
C ARG A 64 9.39 -11.09 -19.62
N THR A 65 9.72 -9.85 -19.30
CA THR A 65 9.83 -8.75 -20.27
C THR A 65 11.25 -8.50 -20.73
N ASP A 66 12.24 -9.14 -20.10
CA ASP A 66 13.67 -8.86 -20.30
C ASP A 66 13.99 -7.36 -20.17
N TYR A 67 13.22 -6.66 -19.33
CA TYR A 67 13.32 -5.21 -19.19
C TYR A 67 14.67 -4.82 -18.58
N LYS A 68 15.34 -3.83 -19.22
CA LYS A 68 16.64 -3.32 -18.77
C LYS A 68 16.48 -1.92 -18.21
N MET A 69 16.87 -1.76 -16.94
CA MET A 69 17.09 -0.46 -16.34
C MET A 69 18.27 0.22 -17.05
N THR A 70 18.00 1.23 -17.88
CA THR A 70 19.02 2.10 -18.46
C THR A 70 19.14 3.39 -17.65
N THR A 71 20.27 4.08 -17.73
CA THR A 71 20.51 5.37 -17.06
C THR A 71 19.47 6.45 -17.45
N SER A 72 18.82 6.31 -18.61
CA SER A 72 17.71 7.18 -19.03
C SER A 72 16.37 6.85 -18.34
N ASN A 73 16.21 5.62 -17.86
CA ASN A 73 14.99 5.09 -17.26
C ASN A 73 15.10 4.94 -15.73
N GLN A 74 16.32 4.93 -15.20
CA GLN A 74 16.63 5.09 -13.78
C GLN A 74 16.44 6.57 -13.42
N LEU A 75 15.20 6.95 -13.15
CA LEU A 75 14.91 8.28 -12.64
C LEU A 75 15.23 8.31 -11.13
N ASP A 76 16.52 8.36 -10.79
CA ASP A 76 17.02 8.49 -9.40
C ASP A 76 16.84 9.90 -8.83
N ASP A 77 16.01 10.74 -9.44
CA ASP A 77 15.74 12.09 -8.95
C ASP A 77 14.71 12.13 -7.82
N TYR A 78 14.16 10.99 -7.39
CA TYR A 78 13.21 10.91 -6.27
C TYR A 78 13.84 11.25 -4.90
N CYS A 79 15.15 11.51 -4.85
CA CYS A 79 15.81 12.02 -3.66
C CYS A 79 17.01 12.92 -3.99
N GLN A 80 17.02 13.59 -5.14
CA GLN A 80 17.89 14.75 -5.28
C GLN A 80 17.29 15.86 -4.43
N ASP A 81 17.73 15.91 -3.16
CA ASP A 81 17.67 17.09 -2.33
C ASP A 81 18.06 18.28 -3.22
N LYS A 82 17.06 19.05 -3.68
CA LYS A 82 17.32 20.34 -4.30
C LYS A 82 17.91 21.19 -3.20
N VAL A 83 19.24 21.17 -3.13
CA VAL A 83 20.05 21.92 -2.19
C VAL A 83 19.88 23.40 -2.52
N TRP A 84 18.84 24.03 -1.98
CA TRP A 84 18.88 25.47 -1.76
C TRP A 84 19.97 25.70 -0.70
N LYS A 85 21.20 25.94 -1.16
CA LYS A 85 22.37 26.12 -0.29
C LYS A 85 22.23 27.43 0.48
N THR A 86 21.96 27.35 1.77
CA THR A 86 22.50 28.31 2.75
C THR A 86 23.83 27.77 3.29
N PRO A 87 24.91 28.55 3.29
CA PRO A 87 26.24 28.04 3.62
C PRO A 87 26.43 28.04 5.13
N ARG A 88 25.89 27.04 5.84
CA ARG A 88 26.26 26.72 7.24
C ARG A 88 25.66 25.38 7.63
N GLN A 89 26.37 24.28 7.34
CA GLN A 89 26.48 23.07 8.17
C GLN A 89 27.18 21.96 7.36
N LEU A 90 28.50 21.91 7.49
CA LEU A 90 29.31 20.74 7.13
C LEU A 90 29.18 19.70 8.25
N LEU A 91 28.16 18.85 8.23
CA LEU A 91 28.14 17.58 8.97
C LEU A 91 27.31 16.54 8.18
N PRO A 92 27.82 15.33 7.89
CA PRO A 92 27.10 14.33 7.12
C PRO A 92 25.97 13.75 7.98
N ARG A 93 24.74 14.27 7.80
CA ARG A 93 23.57 13.78 8.52
C ARG A 93 23.05 12.50 7.87
N LYS A 94 23.78 11.40 8.02
CA LYS A 94 23.41 10.05 7.57
C LYS A 94 22.41 9.41 8.54
N ARG A 95 21.22 10.00 8.73
CA ARG A 95 20.12 9.28 9.40
C ARG A 95 19.38 8.50 8.32
N LYS A 96 19.66 7.20 8.20
CA LYS A 96 18.84 6.28 7.41
C LYS A 96 17.38 6.40 7.87
N ASN A 97 16.45 6.57 6.93
CA ASN A 97 15.04 6.71 7.24
C ASN A 97 14.44 5.33 7.57
N GLN A 98 13.41 5.28 8.42
CA GLN A 98 12.77 4.01 8.82
C GLN A 98 12.24 3.23 7.61
N ILE A 99 11.79 3.93 6.56
CA ILE A 99 11.36 3.31 5.31
C ILE A 99 12.53 2.58 4.63
N THR A 100 13.69 3.22 4.53
CA THR A 100 14.87 2.60 3.88
C THR A 100 15.33 1.35 4.61
N THR A 101 15.27 1.34 5.95
CA THR A 101 15.65 0.15 6.74
C THR A 101 14.65 -0.98 6.61
N LEU A 102 13.35 -0.67 6.54
CA LEU A 102 12.30 -1.69 6.35
C LEU A 102 12.36 -2.29 4.93
N VAL A 103 12.70 -1.48 3.92
CA VAL A 103 12.90 -1.96 2.55
C VAL A 103 14.14 -2.83 2.46
N GLU A 104 15.27 -2.42 3.03
CA GLU A 104 16.50 -3.23 3.10
C GLU A 104 16.23 -4.59 3.80
N ASP A 105 15.51 -4.60 4.91
CA ASP A 105 15.15 -5.83 5.65
C ASP A 105 14.19 -6.74 4.85
N ALA A 106 13.19 -6.16 4.19
CA ALA A 106 12.27 -6.91 3.33
C ALA A 106 12.97 -7.55 2.11
N LEU A 107 13.92 -6.83 1.49
CA LEU A 107 14.74 -7.36 0.39
C LEU A 107 15.69 -8.46 0.87
N GLN A 108 16.23 -8.34 2.08
CA GLN A 108 17.12 -9.35 2.64
C GLN A 108 16.39 -10.64 3.04
N ASN A 109 15.12 -10.52 3.45
CA ASN A 109 14.28 -11.65 3.83
C ASN A 109 13.61 -12.35 2.64
N SER A 110 13.69 -11.78 1.43
CA SER A 110 13.10 -12.37 0.22
C SER A 110 14.09 -13.29 -0.51
N ASN A 111 13.62 -14.48 -0.87
CA ASN A 111 14.44 -15.47 -1.57
C ASN A 111 14.26 -15.33 -3.09
N PHE A 112 15.23 -14.68 -3.75
CA PHE A 112 15.23 -14.51 -5.21
C PHE A 112 16.04 -15.59 -5.96
N GLU A 113 16.46 -16.69 -5.32
CA GLU A 113 17.33 -17.72 -5.93
C GLU A 113 16.70 -18.43 -7.13
N THR A 114 15.37 -18.37 -7.26
CA THR A 114 14.62 -18.97 -8.36
C THR A 114 14.56 -18.13 -9.63
N TYR A 115 14.93 -16.83 -9.55
CA TYR A 115 14.86 -15.91 -10.69
C TYR A 115 16.20 -15.84 -11.42
N GLY A 116 16.16 -15.59 -12.73
CA GLY A 116 17.35 -15.43 -13.56
C GLY A 116 18.35 -14.39 -13.00
N SER A 117 19.65 -14.59 -13.28
CA SER A 117 20.72 -13.72 -12.79
C SER A 117 20.49 -12.24 -13.09
N ARG A 118 19.94 -11.93 -14.26
CA ARG A 118 19.62 -10.56 -14.68
C ARG A 118 18.54 -9.90 -13.84
N THR A 119 17.51 -10.64 -13.47
CA THR A 119 16.43 -10.15 -12.59
C THR A 119 16.99 -9.85 -11.22
N ARG A 120 17.85 -10.73 -10.69
CA ARG A 120 18.53 -10.52 -9.41
C ARG A 120 19.42 -9.28 -9.44
N ASP A 121 20.21 -9.10 -10.50
CA ASP A 121 21.06 -7.92 -10.68
C ASP A 121 20.25 -6.62 -10.77
N SER A 122 19.02 -6.69 -11.32
CA SER A 122 18.12 -5.53 -11.43
C SER A 122 17.40 -5.19 -10.12
N LEU A 123 17.26 -6.15 -9.21
CA LEU A 123 16.66 -5.96 -7.87
C LEU A 123 17.69 -5.56 -6.80
N ALA A 124 18.98 -5.85 -7.04
CA ALA A 124 20.07 -5.57 -6.12
C ALA A 124 20.67 -4.15 -6.28
N ASN A 125 20.35 -3.45 -7.37
CA ASN A 125 20.77 -2.07 -7.65
C ASN A 125 19.69 -1.07 -7.24
#